data_AF-A0A348VBS6-F1
#
_entry.id   AF-A0A348VBS6-F1
#
_cell.length_a   1.000
_cell.length_b   1.000
_cell.length_c   1.000
_cell.angle_alpha   90.00
_cell.angle_beta   90.00
_cell.angle_gamma   90.00
#
_symmetry.space_group_name_H-M   'P 1'
#
loop_
_entity.id
_entity.type
_entity.pdbx_description
1 polymer ?
#
loop_
_entity_poly.entity_id
_entity_poly.type
_entity_poly.pdbx_seq_one_letter_code
_entity_poly.pdbx_strand_id
1 'polypeptide(L)'
;MNEKRITFASKVGVIAAATGSAVGLGNIWRFPSQTADGGGAIFILVYIGCILFFGIPLMASEFLVGRSSQANTAGAFHKLAPGTHWKWVGRLGVLTGFVIMGFYMVVCGWTLDYLMQSVTGNLHTVDDFSANFSSLLSNPLRQIFWMILFTLLTA
;
A
#
# COMPACT_ATOMS: atom_id res chain seq x y z
N MET A 1 -8.20 -19.46 -26.13
CA MET A 1 -7.44 -20.18 -25.08
C MET A 1 -8.20 -20.03 -23.77
N ASN A 2 -8.68 -21.14 -23.20
CA ASN A 2 -9.41 -21.11 -21.92
C ASN A 2 -8.36 -21.00 -20.80
N GLU A 3 -7.90 -19.79 -20.49
CA GLU A 3 -6.97 -19.59 -19.38
C GLU A 3 -7.65 -19.92 -18.05
N LYS A 4 -7.18 -20.99 -17.41
CA LYS A 4 -7.68 -21.43 -16.13
C LYS A 4 -7.19 -20.45 -15.06
N ARG A 5 -8.11 -19.65 -14.51
CA ARG A 5 -7.79 -18.64 -13.48
C ARG A 5 -7.17 -19.31 -12.26
N ILE A 6 -6.07 -18.73 -11.75
CA ILE A 6 -5.41 -19.18 -10.52
C ILE A 6 -6.35 -18.91 -9.34
N THR A 7 -6.54 -19.91 -8.48
CA THR A 7 -7.34 -19.82 -7.26
C THR A 7 -6.47 -20.12 -6.04
N PHE A 8 -6.80 -19.50 -4.90
CA PHE A 8 -6.11 -19.82 -3.65
C PHE A 8 -6.34 -21.27 -3.22
N ALA A 9 -5.29 -21.93 -2.74
CA ALA A 9 -5.35 -23.31 -2.28
C ALA A 9 -6.10 -23.47 -0.94
N SER A 10 -6.17 -22.42 -0.11
CA SER A 10 -6.82 -22.49 1.20
C SER A 10 -7.47 -21.15 1.62
N LYS A 11 -8.45 -21.23 2.53
CA LYS A 11 -9.09 -20.05 3.14
C LYS A 11 -8.08 -19.20 3.92
N VAL A 12 -7.14 -19.85 4.60
CA VAL A 12 -6.07 -19.17 5.33
C VAL A 12 -5.18 -18.39 4.36
N GLY A 13 -4.88 -18.94 3.18
CA GLY A 13 -4.12 -18.24 2.15
C GLY A 13 -4.81 -16.96 1.66
N VAL A 14 -6.14 -17.00 1.52
CA VAL A 14 -6.94 -15.79 1.16
C VAL A 14 -6.83 -14.73 2.26
N ILE A 15 -7.02 -15.13 3.52
CA ILE A 15 -6.97 -14.20 4.66
C ILE A 15 -5.56 -13.62 4.81
N ALA A 16 -4.52 -14.46 4.74
CA ALA A 16 -3.13 -14.02 4.85
C ALA A 16 -2.74 -13.04 3.73
N ALA A 17 -3.14 -13.31 2.49
CA ALA A 17 -2.90 -12.39 1.36
C ALA A 17 -3.63 -11.05 1.53
N ALA A 18 -4.89 -11.08 1.98
CA ALA A 18 -5.66 -9.86 2.25
C ALA A 18 -5.06 -9.04 3.40
N THR A 19 -4.68 -9.71 4.51
CA THR A 19 -4.03 -9.05 5.65
C THR A 19 -2.67 -8.49 5.26
N GLY A 20 -1.86 -9.23 4.52
CA GLY A 20 -0.56 -8.74 4.01
C GLY A 20 -0.72 -7.57 3.04
N SER A 21 -1.81 -7.52 2.26
CA SER A 21 -2.14 -6.36 1.42
C SER A 21 -2.58 -5.14 2.23
N ALA A 22 -3.21 -5.33 3.39
CA ALA A 22 -3.73 -4.24 4.22
C ALA A 22 -2.72 -3.70 5.24
N VAL A 23 -1.81 -4.56 5.72
CA VAL A 23 -0.79 -4.20 6.70
C VAL A 23 0.50 -3.84 5.99
N GLY A 24 0.92 -2.58 6.11
CA GLY A 24 2.16 -2.10 5.48
C GLY A 24 2.63 -0.76 6.02
N LEU A 25 3.42 -0.04 5.21
CA LEU A 25 3.98 1.28 5.57
C LEU A 25 2.91 2.32 5.89
N GLY A 26 1.71 2.17 5.34
CA GLY A 26 0.57 3.02 5.69
C GLY A 26 0.31 3.04 7.20
N ASN A 27 0.41 1.88 7.87
CA ASN A 27 0.10 1.77 9.30
C ASN A 27 1.27 2.19 10.19
N ILE A 28 2.51 2.04 9.73
CA ILE A 28 3.72 2.26 10.54
C ILE A 28 4.30 3.67 10.33
N TRP A 29 4.20 4.22 9.13
CA TRP A 29 4.75 5.54 8.79
C TRP A 29 3.66 6.59 8.59
N ARG A 30 2.67 6.32 7.73
CA ARG A 30 1.66 7.33 7.36
C ARG A 30 0.67 7.58 8.48
N PHE A 31 0.18 6.55 9.15
CA PHE A 31 -0.83 6.70 10.21
C PHE A 31 -0.29 7.49 11.42
N PRO A 32 0.90 7.20 11.99
CA PRO A 32 1.43 7.97 13.10
C PRO A 32 1.73 9.43 12.74
N SER A 33 2.28 9.69 11.54
CA SER A 33 2.53 11.06 11.08
C SER A 33 1.25 11.88 10.96
N GLN A 34 0.21 11.34 10.30
CA GLN A 34 -1.09 12.00 10.21
C GLN A 34 -1.78 12.18 11.57
N THR A 35 -1.60 11.23 12.48
CA THR A 35 -2.12 11.32 13.84
C THR A 35 -1.44 12.43 14.63
N ALA A 36 -0.11 12.54 14.52
CA ALA A 36 0.65 13.61 15.16
C ALA A 36 0.21 15.00 14.67
N ASP A 37 0.05 15.16 13.35
CA ASP A 37 -0.38 16.43 12.74
C ASP A 37 -1.87 16.74 12.99
N GLY A 38 -2.71 15.69 13.09
CA GLY A 38 -4.17 15.79 13.15
C GLY A 38 -4.79 16.01 14.53
N GLY A 39 -4.00 16.29 15.56
CA GLY A 39 -4.52 16.47 16.93
C GLY A 39 -4.62 15.17 17.75
N GLY A 40 -3.84 14.15 17.38
CA GLY A 40 -3.63 12.95 18.20
C GLY A 40 -4.91 12.13 18.41
N ALA A 41 -5.37 12.09 19.66
CA ALA A 41 -6.50 11.24 20.06
C ALA A 41 -7.82 11.59 19.34
N ILE A 42 -8.07 12.87 19.05
CA ILE A 42 -9.29 13.30 18.34
C ILE A 42 -9.29 12.75 16.91
N PHE A 43 -8.14 12.83 16.22
CA PHE A 43 -7.97 12.23 14.90
C PHE A 43 -8.25 10.72 14.93
N ILE A 44 -7.73 10.01 15.92
CA ILE A 44 -7.94 8.56 16.06
C ILE A 44 -9.43 8.22 16.21
N LEU A 45 -10.18 8.97 17.02
CA LEU A 45 -11.62 8.72 17.20
C LEU A 45 -12.40 8.89 15.89
N VAL A 46 -12.13 9.98 15.15
CA VAL A 46 -12.76 10.22 13.84
C VAL A 46 -12.33 9.15 12.83
N TYR A 47 -11.05 8.79 12.82
CA TYR A 47 -10.50 7.74 11.95
C TYR A 47 -11.18 6.39 12.17
N ILE A 48 -11.38 5.97 13.43
CA ILE A 48 -12.10 4.74 13.76
C ILE A 48 -13.56 4.83 13.29
N GLY A 49 -14.24 5.96 13.50
CA GLY A 49 -15.58 6.18 12.96
C GLY A 49 -15.62 6.00 11.44
N CYS A 50 -14.68 6.60 10.72
CA CYS A 50 -14.57 6.45 9.27
C CYS A 50 -14.31 4.99 8.83
N ILE A 51 -13.49 4.24 9.57
CA ILE A 51 -13.28 2.80 9.29
C ILE A 51 -14.60 2.03 9.42
N LEU A 52 -15.34 2.25 10.51
CA LEU A 52 -16.57 1.51 10.78
C LEU A 52 -17.66 1.82 9.75
N PHE A 53 -17.85 3.09 9.41
CA PHE A 53 -18.94 3.53 8.54
C PHE A 53 -18.62 3.51 7.04
N PHE A 54 -17.36 3.68 6.66
CA PHE A 54 -16.96 3.72 5.24
C PHE A 54 -15.98 2.61 4.88
N GLY A 55 -14.95 2.39 5.70
CA GLY A 55 -13.90 1.39 5.41
C GLY A 55 -14.45 -0.04 5.29
N ILE A 56 -15.15 -0.53 6.32
CA ILE A 56 -15.69 -1.89 6.34
C ILE A 56 -16.74 -2.11 5.24
N PRO A 57 -17.74 -1.21 5.04
CA PRO A 57 -18.72 -1.39 3.97
C PRO A 57 -18.11 -1.32 2.56
N LEU A 58 -17.12 -0.44 2.34
CA LEU A 58 -16.44 -0.34 1.05
C LEU A 58 -15.62 -1.60 0.76
N MET A 59 -14.85 -2.08 1.75
CA MET A 59 -14.10 -3.33 1.64
C MET A 59 -15.03 -4.52 1.33
N ALA A 60 -16.15 -4.65 2.04
CA ALA A 60 -17.14 -5.68 1.77
C ALA A 60 -17.70 -5.59 0.34
N SER A 61 -17.97 -4.36 -0.14
CA SER A 61 -18.44 -4.11 -1.50
C SER A 61 -17.41 -4.53 -2.56
N GLU A 62 -16.13 -4.22 -2.36
CA GLU A 62 -15.05 -4.64 -3.26
C GLU A 62 -14.91 -6.17 -3.31
N PHE A 63 -14.99 -6.85 -2.16
CA PHE A 63 -14.99 -8.31 -2.10
C PHE A 63 -16.18 -8.92 -2.85
N LEU A 64 -17.38 -8.34 -2.70
CA LEU A 64 -18.59 -8.79 -3.42
C LEU A 64 -18.44 -8.62 -4.94
N VAL A 65 -17.94 -7.48 -5.39
CA VAL A 65 -17.68 -7.19 -6.81
C VAL A 65 -16.62 -8.15 -7.38
N GLY A 66 -15.51 -8.35 -6.67
CA GLY A 66 -14.44 -9.26 -7.10
C GLY A 66 -14.90 -10.71 -7.18
N ARG A 67 -15.65 -11.19 -6.18
CA ARG A 67 -16.15 -12.57 -6.12
C ARG A 67 -17.24 -12.84 -7.16
N SER A 68 -18.11 -11.87 -7.42
CA SER A 68 -19.22 -12.01 -8.38
C SER A 68 -18.74 -11.88 -9.82
N SER A 69 -17.82 -10.95 -10.10
CA SER A 69 -17.27 -10.78 -11.45
C SER A 69 -16.30 -11.91 -11.81
N GLN A 70 -15.55 -12.46 -10.86
CA GLN A 70 -14.44 -13.35 -11.14
C GLN A 70 -13.49 -12.79 -12.23
N ALA A 71 -13.30 -11.47 -12.25
CA ALA A 71 -12.47 -10.75 -13.21
C ALA A 71 -11.45 -9.86 -12.49
N ASN A 72 -10.49 -9.29 -13.23
CA ASN A 72 -9.59 -8.26 -12.70
C ASN A 72 -10.33 -6.93 -12.48
N THR A 73 -9.72 -5.99 -11.76
CA THR A 73 -10.35 -4.72 -11.35
C THR A 73 -10.92 -3.91 -12.52
N ALA A 74 -10.20 -3.84 -13.64
CA ALA A 74 -10.67 -3.12 -14.83
C ALA A 74 -11.80 -3.84 -15.58
N GLY A 75 -11.81 -5.18 -15.56
CA GLY A 75 -12.80 -6.02 -16.24
C GLY A 75 -14.04 -6.36 -15.40
N ALA A 76 -13.96 -6.19 -14.07
CA ALA A 76 -15.05 -6.54 -13.15
C ALA A 76 -16.36 -5.83 -13.50
N PHE A 77 -16.28 -4.51 -13.69
CA PHE A 77 -17.43 -3.69 -14.05
C PHE A 77 -17.89 -3.89 -15.50
N HIS A 78 -16.99 -4.30 -16.40
CA HIS A 78 -17.37 -4.65 -17.77
C HIS A 78 -18.25 -5.91 -17.79
N LYS A 79 -17.97 -6.87 -16.91
CA LYS A 79 -18.74 -8.12 -16.79
C LYS A 79 -20.04 -7.95 -15.99
N LEU A 80 -20.01 -7.19 -14.90
CA LEU A 80 -21.17 -7.02 -14.01
C LEU A 80 -22.18 -5.98 -14.52
N ALA A 81 -21.72 -4.95 -15.23
CA ALA A 81 -22.58 -3.88 -15.74
C ALA A 81 -22.18 -3.52 -17.19
N PRO A 82 -22.38 -4.44 -18.16
CA PRO A 82 -21.99 -4.21 -19.54
C PRO A 82 -22.71 -2.99 -20.13
N GLY A 83 -22.01 -2.23 -20.98
CA GLY A 83 -22.56 -1.03 -21.64
C GLY A 83 -22.64 0.22 -20.76
N THR A 84 -22.34 0.14 -19.46
CA THR A 84 -22.41 1.28 -18.54
C THR A 84 -21.07 2.02 -18.39
N HIS A 85 -21.11 3.21 -17.78
CA HIS A 85 -19.93 4.00 -17.44
C HIS A 85 -19.12 3.46 -16.25
N TRP A 86 -19.62 2.44 -15.53
CA TRP A 86 -18.96 1.86 -14.35
C TRP A 86 -17.57 1.27 -14.64
N LYS A 87 -17.28 0.93 -15.91
CA LYS A 87 -15.94 0.55 -16.37
C LYS A 87 -14.84 1.56 -16.00
N TRP A 88 -15.20 2.85 -15.88
CA TRP A 88 -14.24 3.89 -15.52
C TRP A 88 -13.81 3.81 -14.06
N VAL A 89 -14.70 3.40 -13.15
CA VAL A 89 -14.36 3.21 -11.72
C VAL A 89 -13.28 2.13 -11.57
N GLY A 90 -13.44 0.98 -12.23
CA GLY A 90 -12.43 -0.07 -12.22
C GLY A 90 -11.08 0.35 -12.80
N ARG A 91 -11.10 1.13 -13.89
CA ARG A 91 -9.87 1.67 -14.51
C ARG A 91 -9.19 2.73 -13.63
N LEU A 92 -9.98 3.59 -12.98
CA LEU A 92 -9.46 4.56 -12.02
C LEU A 92 -8.79 3.84 -10.85
N GLY A 93 -9.37 2.75 -10.33
CA GLY A 93 -8.72 1.95 -9.28
C GLY A 93 -7.34 1.42 -9.69
N VAL A 94 -7.20 0.95 -10.93
CA VAL A 94 -5.89 0.51 -11.47
C VAL A 94 -4.90 1.68 -11.56
N LEU A 95 -5.36 2.84 -12.05
CA LEU A 95 -4.53 4.04 -12.13
C LEU A 95 -4.10 4.54 -10.73
N THR A 96 -5.02 4.56 -9.77
CA THR A 96 -4.74 4.93 -8.38
C THR A 96 -3.71 3.99 -7.76
N GLY A 97 -3.85 2.67 -7.95
CA GLY A 97 -2.87 1.69 -7.50
C GLY A 97 -1.48 1.93 -8.11
N PHE A 98 -1.42 2.22 -9.41
CA PHE A 98 -0.17 2.53 -10.10
C PHE A 98 0.52 3.80 -9.56
N VAL A 99 -0.24 4.88 -9.35
CA VAL A 99 0.29 6.14 -8.79
C VAL A 99 0.75 5.95 -7.34
N ILE A 100 -0.01 5.23 -6.53
CA ILE A 100 0.37 4.92 -5.14
C ILE A 100 1.66 4.13 -5.10
N MET A 101 1.79 3.11 -5.96
CA MET A 101 2.99 2.28 -6.05
C MET A 101 4.26 3.12 -6.29
N GLY A 102 4.17 4.16 -7.13
CA GLY A 102 5.29 5.04 -7.44
C GLY A 102 5.96 5.65 -6.20
N PHE A 103 5.18 6.32 -5.34
CA PHE A 103 5.76 6.88 -4.11
C PHE A 103 6.01 5.81 -3.03
N TYR A 104 5.21 4.74 -3.02
CA TYR A 104 5.35 3.67 -2.03
C TYR A 104 6.73 2.99 -2.13
N MET A 105 7.24 2.80 -3.35
CA MET A 105 8.58 2.26 -3.60
C MET A 105 9.70 3.14 -3.04
N VAL A 106 9.53 4.46 -3.07
CA VAL A 106 10.52 5.40 -2.51
C VAL A 106 10.61 5.24 -0.99
N VAL A 107 9.46 5.18 -0.31
CA VAL A 107 9.39 5.00 1.15
C VAL A 107 9.95 3.64 1.56
N CYS A 108 9.64 2.59 0.79
CA CYS A 108 10.27 1.28 0.98
C CYS A 108 11.80 1.35 0.83
N GLY A 109 12.31 2.10 -0.15
CA GLY A 109 13.74 2.35 -0.31
C GLY A 109 14.37 2.98 0.94
N TRP A 110 13.70 3.96 1.57
CA TRP A 110 14.19 4.51 2.85
C TRP A 110 14.27 3.45 3.94
N THR A 111 13.28 2.55 4.04
CA THR A 111 13.34 1.47 5.03
C THR A 111 14.50 0.51 4.79
N LEU A 112 14.84 0.24 3.52
CA LEU A 112 15.98 -0.61 3.16
C LEU A 112 17.33 0.06 3.47
N ASP A 113 17.43 1.37 3.26
CA ASP A 113 18.59 2.17 3.66
C ASP A 113 18.80 2.14 5.19
N TYR A 114 17.73 2.34 5.98
CA TYR A 114 17.79 2.25 7.44
C TYR A 114 18.07 0.82 7.93
N LEU A 115 17.57 -0.20 7.25
CA LEU A 115 17.92 -1.59 7.52
C LEU A 115 19.42 -1.81 7.33
N MET A 116 19.99 -1.31 6.22
CA MET A 116 21.42 -1.43 5.98
C MET A 116 22.23 -0.69 7.04
N GLN A 117 21.86 0.54 7.40
CA GLN A 117 22.52 1.29 8.48
C GLN A 117 22.47 0.56 9.82
N SER A 118 21.36 -0.15 10.10
CA SER A 118 21.20 -0.95 11.31
C SER A 118 22.12 -2.18 11.29
N VAL A 119 22.17 -2.91 10.17
CA VAL A 119 22.99 -4.11 10.02
C VAL A 119 24.49 -3.79 10.00
N THR A 120 24.91 -2.66 9.42
CA THR A 120 26.32 -2.23 9.44
C THR A 120 26.74 -1.57 10.74
N GLY A 121 25.82 -1.32 11.68
CA GLY A 121 26.08 -0.64 12.93
C GLY A 121 26.21 0.89 12.82
N ASN A 122 26.14 1.46 11.61
CA ASN A 122 26.20 2.91 11.39
C ASN A 122 25.08 3.66 12.13
N LEU A 123 23.92 3.03 12.30
CA LEU A 123 22.80 3.66 13.01
C LEU A 123 23.11 3.92 14.49
N HIS A 124 24.00 3.15 15.12
CA HIS A 124 24.40 3.37 16.52
C HIS A 124 25.28 4.60 16.69
N THR A 125 25.94 5.06 15.63
CA THR A 125 26.79 6.26 15.64
C THR A 125 26.02 7.54 15.30
N VAL A 126 24.72 7.44 15.03
CA VAL A 126 23.87 8.59 14.71
C VAL A 126 23.36 9.22 16.00
N ASP A 127 23.85 10.42 16.29
CA ASP A 127 23.37 11.22 17.44
C ASP A 127 22.09 12.00 17.09
N ASP A 128 21.94 12.44 15.83
CA ASP A 128 20.77 13.17 15.33
C ASP A 128 20.10 12.43 14.15
N PHE A 129 19.03 11.70 14.49
CA PHE A 129 18.23 10.96 13.52
C PHE A 129 17.50 11.87 12.51
N SER A 130 17.15 13.10 12.91
CA SER A 130 16.46 14.05 12.02
C SER A 130 17.42 14.57 10.95
N ALA A 131 18.65 14.90 11.33
CA ALA A 131 19.70 15.28 10.39
C ALA A 131 20.08 14.13 9.46
N ASN A 132 20.19 12.90 9.96
CA ASN A 132 20.47 11.72 9.15
C ASN A 132 19.38 11.47 8.09
N PHE A 133 18.11 11.57 8.48
CA PHE A 133 16.99 11.47 7.54
C PHE A 133 16.99 12.61 6.54
N SER A 134 17.27 13.84 6.96
CA SER A 134 17.35 15.00 6.07
C SER A 134 18.47 14.85 5.04
N SER A 135 19.61 14.28 5.44
CA SER A 135 20.70 13.92 4.53
C SER A 135 20.26 12.91 3.46
N LEU A 136 19.54 11.86 3.86
CA LEU A 136 18.94 10.89 2.94
C LEU A 136 17.95 11.58 1.97
N LEU A 137 17.10 12.48 2.48
CA LEU A 137 16.14 13.23 1.66
C LEU A 137 16.81 14.17 0.65
N SER A 138 17.93 14.77 1.04
CA SER A 138 18.68 15.72 0.21
C SER A 138 19.51 15.08 -0.91
N ASN A 139 19.66 13.74 -0.93
CA ASN A 139 20.49 13.02 -1.90
C ASN A 139 19.63 12.17 -2.85
N PRO A 140 19.28 12.69 -4.05
CA PRO A 140 18.42 11.98 -5.00
C PRO A 140 19.01 10.66 -5.49
N LEU A 141 20.32 10.58 -5.67
CA LEU A 141 20.99 9.36 -6.16
C LEU A 141 20.86 8.22 -5.15
N ARG A 142 21.06 8.52 -3.86
CA ARG A 142 20.88 7.54 -2.78
C ARG A 142 19.43 7.04 -2.73
N GLN A 143 18.46 7.93 -2.84
CA GLN A 143 17.04 7.55 -2.85
C GLN A 143 16.68 6.65 -4.03
N ILE A 144 17.10 7.04 -5.24
CA ILE A 144 16.84 6.27 -6.46
C ILE A 144 17.50 4.90 -6.38
N PHE A 145 18.74 4.83 -5.88
CA PHE A 145 19.45 3.56 -5.70
C PHE A 145 18.66 2.60 -4.80
N TRP A 146 18.24 3.04 -3.62
CA TRP A 146 17.50 2.17 -2.69
C TRP A 146 16.10 1.82 -3.17
N MET A 147 15.42 2.74 -3.85
CA MET A 147 14.13 2.49 -4.50
C MET A 147 14.27 1.39 -5.57
N ILE A 148 15.26 1.50 -6.45
CA ILE A 148 15.52 0.50 -7.50
C ILE A 148 15.88 -0.83 -6.87
N LEU A 149 16.76 -0.84 -5.87
CA LEU A 149 17.15 -2.06 -5.17
C LEU A 149 15.95 -2.75 -4.52
N PHE A 150 15.11 -2.01 -3.80
CA PHE A 150 13.88 -2.55 -3.22
C PHE A 150 12.95 -3.13 -4.28
N THR A 151 12.79 -2.42 -5.40
CA THR A 151 11.95 -2.88 -6.52
C THR A 151 12.48 -4.18 -7.10
N LEU A 152 13.80 -4.30 -7.35
CA LEU A 152 14.41 -5.51 -7.89
C LEU A 152 14.34 -6.71 -6.95
N LEU A 153 14.37 -6.48 -5.63
CA LEU A 153 14.23 -7.53 -4.61
C LEU A 153 12.79 -8.05 -4.49
N THR A 154 11.80 -7.27 -4.94
CA THR A 154 10.37 -7.57 -4.76
C THR A 154 9.61 -7.79 -6.07
N ALA A 155 10.26 -7.59 -7.21
CA ALA A 155 9.75 -7.89 -8.56
C ALA A 155 9.74 -9.40 -8.83
#